data_AF-A0A846MMM0-F1
#
_entry.id   AF-A0A846MMM0-F1
#
_cell.length_a   1.000
_cell.length_b   1.000
_cell.length_c   1.000
_cell.angle_alpha   90.00
_cell.angle_beta   90.00
_cell.angle_gamma   90.00
#
_symmetry.space_group_name_H-M   'P 1'
#
loop_
_entity.id
_entity.type
_entity.pdbx_description
1 polymer ?
#
loop_
_entity_poly.entity_id
_entity_poly.type
_entity_poly.pdbx_seq_one_letter_code
_entity_poly.pdbx_strand_id
1 'polypeptide(L)'
;MMRFKQYTMAVVAGLFVLTSCQRDYNDPGTEYAPNMYVSVPYEPLTQVEENKVTPDGANVLPPVPGTISRRNYSTKYVDEYGNEYDLGLMVYRTHPDSIEVAEKTLKNPLPATKQVIAEGKVLYERFCQPCHGAKGQGDGLVGEKYKGVANIAANKFNDGHIFHVITHGKGRMWPHASQLDPLERWKIVHYVHVLSGDLPESGIVPGQEESANGQSSDVAMAN
;
A
#
# COMPACT_ATOMS: atom_id res chain seq x y z
N MET A 1 -73.16 8.64 -3.95
CA MET A 1 -71.86 9.03 -3.35
C MET A 1 -71.10 7.86 -2.70
N MET A 2 -71.74 6.94 -1.98
CA MET A 2 -71.04 5.81 -1.30
C MET A 2 -70.32 4.84 -2.26
N ARG A 3 -70.96 4.43 -3.37
CA ARG A 3 -70.36 3.51 -4.35
C ARG A 3 -69.12 4.09 -5.05
N PHE A 4 -69.11 5.39 -5.35
CA PHE A 4 -67.97 6.08 -5.98
C PHE A 4 -66.73 6.10 -5.06
N LYS A 5 -66.92 6.28 -3.74
CA LYS A 5 -65.84 6.19 -2.74
C LYS A 5 -65.28 4.76 -2.61
N GLN A 6 -66.11 3.74 -2.80
CA GLN A 6 -65.66 2.33 -2.78
C GLN A 6 -64.80 2.00 -4.01
N TYR A 7 -65.17 2.50 -5.19
CA TYR A 7 -64.36 2.29 -6.41
C TYR A 7 -63.03 3.04 -6.35
N THR A 8 -62.98 4.27 -5.84
CA THR A 8 -61.70 4.99 -5.69
C THR A 8 -60.78 4.34 -4.66
N MET A 9 -61.32 3.84 -3.53
CA MET A 9 -60.51 3.07 -2.57
C MET A 9 -59.94 1.78 -3.19
N ALA A 10 -60.73 1.07 -3.99
CA ALA A 10 -60.28 -0.13 -4.68
C ALA A 10 -59.17 0.15 -5.70
N VAL A 11 -59.27 1.26 -6.44
CA VAL A 11 -58.23 1.67 -7.41
C VAL A 11 -56.93 2.08 -6.69
N VAL A 12 -57.03 2.82 -5.58
CA VAL A 12 -55.84 3.21 -4.78
C VAL A 12 -55.18 1.98 -4.14
N ALA A 13 -55.97 1.04 -3.62
CA ALA A 13 -55.43 -0.22 -3.10
C ALA A 13 -54.77 -1.07 -4.20
N GLY A 14 -55.37 -1.11 -5.39
CA GLY A 14 -54.78 -1.79 -6.57
C GLY A 14 -53.45 -1.17 -7.00
N LEU A 15 -53.35 0.17 -7.00
CA LEU A 15 -52.10 0.89 -7.29
C LEU A 15 -51.00 0.60 -6.26
N PHE A 16 -51.35 0.51 -4.96
CA PHE A 16 -50.39 0.20 -3.89
C PHE A 16 -49.79 -1.20 -4.01
N VAL A 17 -50.61 -2.20 -4.39
CA VAL A 17 -50.16 -3.58 -4.61
C VAL A 17 -49.21 -3.66 -5.80
N LEU A 18 -49.49 -2.93 -6.89
CA LEU A 18 -48.62 -2.90 -8.07
C LEU A 18 -47.27 -2.22 -7.81
N THR A 19 -47.19 -1.28 -6.86
CA THR A 19 -45.93 -0.63 -6.47
C THR A 19 -45.16 -1.36 -5.38
N SER A 20 -45.76 -2.36 -4.70
CA SER A 20 -45.13 -3.09 -3.58
C SER A 20 -44.19 -4.21 -4.02
N CYS A 21 -44.28 -4.68 -5.26
CA CYS A 21 -43.35 -5.65 -5.84
C CYS A 21 -42.17 -4.93 -6.50
N GLN A 22 -41.39 -4.17 -5.73
CA GLN A 22 -40.09 -3.70 -6.19
C GLN A 22 -39.03 -4.67 -5.69
N ARG A 23 -38.18 -5.14 -6.60
CA ARG A 23 -36.98 -5.89 -6.24
C ARG A 23 -36.04 -4.93 -5.51
N ASP A 24 -35.88 -5.12 -4.21
CA ASP A 24 -34.90 -4.36 -3.44
C ASP A 24 -33.50 -4.74 -3.93
N TYR A 25 -32.68 -3.74 -4.26
CA TYR A 25 -31.30 -3.96 -4.66
C TYR A 25 -30.44 -4.48 -3.50
N ASN A 26 -30.90 -4.29 -2.25
CA ASN A 26 -30.21 -4.72 -1.05
C ASN A 26 -30.63 -6.12 -0.57
N ASP A 27 -31.58 -6.77 -1.25
CA ASP A 27 -31.96 -8.15 -0.97
C ASP A 27 -31.26 -9.09 -1.98
N PRO A 28 -30.30 -9.94 -1.52
CA PRO A 28 -29.66 -10.93 -2.40
C PRO A 28 -30.67 -11.95 -2.95
N GLY A 29 -31.87 -12.02 -2.38
CA GLY A 29 -32.94 -12.92 -2.78
C GLY A 29 -32.87 -14.27 -2.06
N THR A 30 -33.73 -15.18 -2.50
CA THR A 30 -33.78 -16.55 -1.96
C THR A 30 -32.98 -17.50 -2.84
N GLU A 31 -32.16 -18.33 -2.21
CA GLU A 31 -31.38 -19.36 -2.90
C GLU A 31 -32.06 -20.72 -2.76
N TYR A 32 -32.14 -21.48 -3.86
CA TYR A 32 -32.66 -22.83 -3.85
C TYR A 32 -31.50 -23.83 -3.65
N ALA A 33 -31.59 -24.65 -2.59
CA ALA A 33 -30.62 -25.70 -2.23
C ALA A 33 -29.15 -25.23 -2.08
N PRO A 34 -28.82 -24.38 -1.08
CA PRO A 34 -27.51 -23.76 -0.91
C PRO A 34 -26.40 -24.68 -0.36
N ASN A 35 -26.58 -26.01 -0.40
CA ASN A 35 -25.80 -26.98 0.37
C ASN A 35 -24.29 -27.01 0.06
N MET A 36 -23.85 -26.39 -1.05
CA MET A 36 -22.45 -26.31 -1.49
C MET A 36 -22.07 -24.94 -2.07
N TYR A 37 -22.91 -23.91 -1.87
CA TYR A 37 -22.64 -22.56 -2.37
C TYR A 37 -21.60 -21.85 -1.51
N VAL A 38 -21.65 -22.13 -0.20
CA VAL A 38 -20.64 -21.72 0.76
C VAL A 38 -19.75 -22.91 1.08
N SER A 39 -18.44 -22.66 1.07
CA SER A 39 -17.47 -23.67 1.45
C SER A 39 -17.64 -24.03 2.93
N VAL A 40 -17.60 -25.33 3.24
CA VAL A 40 -17.45 -25.81 4.62
C VAL A 40 -16.13 -25.33 5.24
N PRO A 41 -14.96 -25.36 4.54
CA PRO A 41 -13.75 -24.73 5.06
C PRO A 41 -13.84 -23.20 5.04
N TYR A 42 -13.18 -22.55 5.99
CA TYR A 42 -13.05 -21.10 6.03
C TYR A 42 -12.19 -20.60 4.86
N GLU A 43 -12.76 -19.75 4.02
CA GLU A 43 -11.98 -19.05 3.00
C GLU A 43 -11.22 -17.87 3.62
N PRO A 44 -10.12 -17.42 3.00
CA PRO A 44 -9.26 -16.40 3.58
C PRO A 44 -9.93 -15.06 3.90
N LEU A 45 -10.93 -14.65 3.12
CA LEU A 45 -11.58 -13.34 3.23
C LEU A 45 -13.11 -13.42 3.25
N THR A 46 -13.70 -14.61 3.41
CA THR A 46 -15.17 -14.75 3.52
C THR A 46 -15.58 -15.04 4.97
N GLN A 47 -16.69 -14.41 5.34
CA GLN A 47 -17.31 -14.54 6.64
C GLN A 47 -18.82 -14.53 6.43
N VAL A 48 -19.41 -15.71 6.30
CA VAL A 48 -20.86 -15.87 6.13
C VAL A 48 -21.54 -15.95 7.49
N GLU A 49 -20.94 -16.71 8.41
CA GLU A 49 -21.39 -16.87 9.78
C GLU A 49 -20.29 -16.47 10.75
N GLU A 50 -20.66 -15.99 11.94
CA GLU A 50 -19.71 -15.74 13.02
C GLU A 50 -19.05 -17.02 13.52
N ASN A 51 -17.75 -16.97 13.70
CA ASN A 51 -16.97 -18.07 14.23
C ASN A 51 -17.14 -18.17 15.74
N LYS A 52 -17.77 -19.24 16.21
CA LYS A 52 -18.08 -19.45 17.64
C LYS A 52 -16.85 -19.81 18.49
N VAL A 53 -15.71 -20.09 17.87
CA VAL A 53 -14.47 -20.49 18.56
C VAL A 53 -13.59 -19.28 18.88
N THR A 54 -13.60 -18.26 18.03
CA THR A 54 -12.72 -17.09 18.17
C THR A 54 -13.38 -16.01 19.05
N PRO A 55 -12.60 -15.28 19.87
CA PRO A 55 -13.16 -14.26 20.78
C PRO A 55 -13.87 -13.10 20.06
N ASP A 56 -13.43 -12.78 18.86
CA ASP A 56 -13.88 -11.68 18.01
C ASP A 56 -14.86 -12.14 16.92
N GLY A 57 -15.20 -13.42 16.88
CA GLY A 57 -16.09 -14.00 15.89
C GLY A 57 -15.49 -14.10 14.49
N ALA A 58 -14.24 -13.64 14.25
CA ALA A 58 -13.63 -13.62 12.93
C ALA A 58 -12.99 -14.96 12.56
N ASN A 59 -13.05 -15.34 11.28
CA ASN A 59 -12.30 -16.49 10.75
C ASN A 59 -10.78 -16.23 10.66
N VAL A 60 -10.38 -14.97 10.50
CA VAL A 60 -8.97 -14.57 10.37
C VAL A 60 -8.44 -14.12 11.71
N LEU A 61 -7.45 -14.85 12.24
CA LEU A 61 -6.75 -14.47 13.47
C LEU A 61 -5.44 -13.73 13.14
N PRO A 62 -5.08 -12.70 13.92
CA PRO A 62 -3.78 -12.08 13.80
C PRO A 62 -2.68 -13.07 14.23
N PRO A 63 -1.47 -13.01 13.62
CA PRO A 63 -0.34 -13.80 14.07
C PRO A 63 0.10 -13.36 15.49
N VAL A 64 0.66 -14.31 16.26
CA VAL A 64 1.20 -14.01 17.59
C VAL A 64 2.35 -12.98 17.47
N PRO A 65 2.39 -11.93 18.31
CA PRO A 65 3.46 -10.94 18.28
C PRO A 65 4.86 -11.56 18.41
N GLY A 66 5.81 -11.08 17.61
CA GLY A 66 7.21 -11.55 17.62
C GLY A 66 7.48 -12.81 16.80
N THR A 67 6.45 -13.39 16.14
CA THR A 67 6.65 -14.50 15.21
C THR A 67 7.29 -14.03 13.91
N ILE A 68 8.22 -14.83 13.37
CA ILE A 68 8.87 -14.59 12.08
C ILE A 68 8.48 -15.74 11.16
N SER A 69 7.89 -15.42 10.00
CA SER A 69 7.55 -16.44 9.01
C SER A 69 8.82 -17.11 8.47
N ARG A 70 8.75 -18.39 8.11
CA ARG A 70 9.92 -19.11 7.56
C ARG A 70 10.48 -18.45 6.30
N ARG A 71 9.61 -17.86 5.46
CA ARG A 71 10.01 -17.09 4.27
C ARG A 71 10.88 -15.88 4.64
N ASN A 72 10.66 -15.27 5.80
CA ASN A 72 11.42 -14.11 6.24
C ASN A 72 12.70 -14.48 7.03
N TYR A 73 12.97 -15.78 7.24
CA TYR A 73 14.17 -16.23 7.94
C TYR A 73 15.42 -16.21 7.05
N SER A 74 15.27 -16.62 5.78
CA SER A 74 16.21 -16.26 4.72
C SER A 74 15.66 -15.03 4.04
N THR A 75 16.18 -13.84 4.34
CA THR A 75 15.72 -12.55 3.83
C THR A 75 15.93 -12.33 2.33
N LYS A 76 15.95 -13.41 1.56
CA LYS A 76 16.12 -13.46 0.12
C LYS A 76 14.75 -13.26 -0.53
N TYR A 77 14.59 -12.15 -1.24
CA TYR A 77 13.42 -11.83 -2.04
C TYR A 77 13.77 -12.03 -3.50
N VAL A 78 12.87 -12.66 -4.24
CA VAL A 78 13.01 -12.83 -5.67
C VAL A 78 12.04 -11.87 -6.34
N ASP A 79 12.53 -11.04 -7.25
CA ASP A 79 11.65 -10.19 -8.06
C ASP A 79 10.91 -11.01 -9.13
N GLU A 80 10.04 -10.34 -9.89
CA GLU A 80 9.29 -10.96 -10.99
C GLU A 80 10.21 -11.54 -12.09
N TYR A 81 11.46 -11.10 -12.18
CA TYR A 81 12.44 -11.49 -13.20
C TYR A 81 13.44 -12.54 -12.71
N GLY A 82 13.32 -13.02 -11.47
CA GLY A 82 14.21 -14.03 -10.89
C GLY A 82 15.48 -13.49 -10.23
N ASN A 83 15.64 -12.17 -10.09
CA ASN A 83 16.78 -11.59 -9.37
C ASN A 83 16.56 -11.73 -7.87
N GLU A 84 17.57 -12.25 -7.18
CA GLU A 84 17.54 -12.47 -5.73
C GLU A 84 18.21 -11.32 -4.97
N TYR A 85 17.51 -10.80 -3.97
CA TYR A 85 17.95 -9.69 -3.12
C TYR A 85 17.92 -10.10 -1.65
N ASP A 86 19.04 -9.98 -0.95
CA ASP A 86 19.12 -10.23 0.49
C ASP A 86 18.78 -8.96 1.29
N LEU A 87 17.53 -8.85 1.70
CA LEU A 87 16.99 -7.74 2.49
C LEU A 87 17.14 -8.04 3.97
N GLY A 88 18.36 -7.90 4.51
CA GLY A 88 18.72 -8.32 5.87
C GLY A 88 17.67 -8.03 6.97
N LEU A 89 17.65 -8.88 8.00
CA LEU A 89 16.61 -8.93 9.06
C LEU A 89 16.35 -7.60 9.79
N MET A 90 17.22 -6.61 9.64
CA MET A 90 17.10 -5.28 10.23
C MET A 90 15.75 -4.62 9.91
N VAL A 91 15.19 -4.85 8.71
CA VAL A 91 13.86 -4.34 8.30
C VAL A 91 12.74 -4.72 9.28
N TYR A 92 12.86 -5.86 9.95
CA TYR A 92 11.83 -6.39 10.85
C TYR A 92 12.02 -6.02 12.32
N ARG A 93 13.19 -5.48 12.68
CA ARG A 93 13.58 -5.25 14.08
C ARG A 93 13.76 -3.78 14.42
N THR A 94 13.70 -2.88 13.45
CA THR A 94 13.68 -1.42 13.70
C THR A 94 12.34 -1.02 14.33
N HIS A 95 12.41 -0.38 15.50
CA HIS A 95 11.21 0.12 16.18
C HIS A 95 10.65 1.33 15.42
N PRO A 96 9.31 1.54 15.34
CA PRO A 96 8.69 2.68 14.67
C PRO A 96 9.31 4.06 15.02
N ASP A 97 9.69 4.26 16.27
CA ASP A 97 10.29 5.52 16.75
C ASP A 97 11.78 5.69 16.43
N SER A 98 12.45 4.68 15.88
CA SER A 98 13.91 4.66 15.66
C SER A 98 14.30 5.00 14.23
N ILE A 99 13.84 6.14 13.71
CA ILE A 99 14.13 6.60 12.35
C ILE A 99 15.64 6.80 12.13
N GLU A 100 16.34 7.34 13.13
CA GLU A 100 17.78 7.62 13.04
C GLU A 100 18.62 6.34 12.94
N VAL A 101 18.11 5.23 13.50
CA VAL A 101 18.76 3.92 13.36
C VAL A 101 18.58 3.42 11.94
N ALA A 102 17.38 3.55 11.37
CA ALA A 102 17.10 3.17 9.99
C ALA A 102 17.94 3.98 9.00
N GLU A 103 18.08 5.30 9.21
CA GLU A 103 18.94 6.16 8.39
C GLU A 103 20.41 5.72 8.38
N LYS A 104 20.94 5.28 9.52
CA LYS A 104 22.34 4.86 9.63
C LYS A 104 22.61 3.45 9.13
N THR A 105 21.62 2.56 9.23
CA THR A 105 21.81 1.11 9.02
C THR A 105 21.24 0.59 7.70
N LEU A 106 20.21 1.24 7.16
CA LEU A 106 19.54 0.79 5.94
C LEU A 106 20.06 1.56 4.72
N LYS A 107 20.38 0.80 3.68
CA LYS A 107 20.72 1.28 2.34
C LYS A 107 19.92 0.49 1.34
N ASN A 108 19.52 1.14 0.24
CA ASN A 108 18.75 0.46 -0.79
C ASN A 108 19.62 -0.62 -1.45
N PRO A 109 19.27 -1.91 -1.33
CA PRO A 109 20.05 -2.99 -1.93
C PRO A 109 19.73 -3.19 -3.41
N LEU A 110 18.73 -2.49 -3.95
CA LEU A 110 18.36 -2.60 -5.36
C LEU A 110 19.20 -1.66 -6.21
N PRO A 111 19.73 -2.12 -7.36
CA PRO A 111 20.36 -1.22 -8.31
C PRO A 111 19.31 -0.26 -8.87
N ALA A 112 19.66 1.03 -8.98
CA ALA A 112 18.79 2.09 -9.50
C ALA A 112 18.62 2.02 -11.03
N THR A 113 18.26 0.86 -11.58
CA THR A 113 18.07 0.67 -13.02
C THR A 113 16.78 1.35 -13.50
N LYS A 114 16.70 1.65 -14.80
CA LYS A 114 15.48 2.20 -15.44
C LYS A 114 14.23 1.38 -15.10
N GLN A 115 14.37 0.06 -15.07
CA GLN A 115 13.28 -0.87 -14.81
C GLN A 115 12.78 -0.77 -13.36
N VAL A 116 13.70 -0.80 -12.40
CA VAL A 116 13.39 -0.65 -10.96
C VAL A 116 12.69 0.68 -10.69
N ILE A 117 13.15 1.77 -11.32
CA ILE A 117 12.53 3.09 -11.20
C ILE A 117 11.13 3.11 -11.83
N ALA A 118 10.94 2.51 -13.01
CA ALA A 118 9.65 2.45 -13.66
C ALA A 118 8.60 1.68 -12.82
N GLU A 119 9.01 0.60 -12.17
CA GLU A 119 8.15 -0.14 -11.25
C GLU A 119 7.87 0.66 -9.96
N GLY A 120 8.89 1.32 -9.42
CA GLY A 120 8.75 2.25 -8.30
C GLY A 120 7.75 3.37 -8.58
N LYS A 121 7.72 3.88 -9.82
CA LYS A 121 6.74 4.88 -10.29
C LYS A 121 5.32 4.36 -10.23
N VAL A 122 5.05 3.17 -10.77
CA VAL A 122 3.71 2.55 -10.75
C VAL A 122 3.21 2.37 -9.31
N LEU A 123 4.10 1.92 -8.42
CA LEU A 123 3.77 1.77 -7.00
C LEU A 123 3.50 3.12 -6.33
N TYR A 124 4.31 4.13 -6.61
CA TYR A 124 4.10 5.49 -6.11
C TYR A 124 2.76 6.09 -6.57
N GLU A 125 2.44 5.97 -7.85
CA GLU A 125 1.19 6.48 -8.43
C GLU A 125 -0.03 5.83 -7.77
N ARG A 126 0.07 4.55 -7.37
CA ARG A 126 -1.00 3.80 -6.72
C ARG A 126 -1.16 4.13 -5.23
N PHE A 127 -0.06 4.21 -4.48
CA PHE A 127 -0.10 4.25 -3.01
C PHE A 127 0.25 5.62 -2.41
N CYS A 128 1.07 6.43 -3.09
CA CYS A 128 1.67 7.64 -2.52
C CYS A 128 1.11 8.93 -3.16
N GLN A 129 0.88 8.93 -4.47
CA GLN A 129 0.38 10.07 -5.24
C GLN A 129 -0.92 10.69 -4.68
N PRO A 130 -1.93 9.93 -4.18
CA PRO A 130 -3.15 10.53 -3.67
C PRO A 130 -2.93 11.60 -2.59
N CYS A 131 -1.86 11.45 -1.80
CA CYS A 131 -1.45 12.41 -0.76
C CYS A 131 -0.31 13.32 -1.22
N HIS A 132 0.75 12.77 -1.81
CA HIS A 132 1.97 13.51 -2.14
C HIS A 132 1.95 14.21 -3.51
N GLY A 133 0.97 13.92 -4.36
CA GLY A 133 0.86 14.47 -5.72
C GLY A 133 1.79 13.78 -6.72
N ALA A 134 1.56 13.97 -8.02
CA ALA A 134 2.32 13.28 -9.07
C ALA A 134 3.80 13.68 -9.10
N LYS A 135 4.10 14.90 -8.65
CA LYS A 135 5.46 15.46 -8.56
C LYS A 135 6.04 15.42 -7.13
N GLY A 136 5.37 14.78 -6.18
CA GLY A 136 5.83 14.73 -4.79
C GLY A 136 5.80 16.07 -4.04
N GLN A 137 4.98 17.03 -4.47
CA GLN A 137 4.95 18.37 -3.88
C GLN A 137 4.02 18.49 -2.65
N GLY A 138 3.33 17.41 -2.28
CA GLY A 138 2.34 17.41 -1.20
C GLY A 138 0.97 17.94 -1.64
N ASP A 139 0.74 18.04 -2.95
CA ASP A 139 -0.44 18.61 -3.62
C ASP A 139 -1.41 17.53 -4.15
N GLY A 140 -1.37 16.32 -3.58
CA GLY A 140 -2.35 15.29 -3.90
C GLY A 140 -3.75 15.69 -3.46
N LEU A 141 -4.79 15.17 -4.14
CA LEU A 141 -6.20 15.48 -3.84
C LEU A 141 -6.58 15.23 -2.36
N VAL A 142 -5.99 14.20 -1.74
CA VAL A 142 -6.16 13.92 -0.31
C VAL A 142 -5.33 14.88 0.54
N GLY A 143 -4.12 15.22 0.08
CA GLY A 143 -3.21 16.16 0.73
C GLY A 143 -3.80 17.56 0.90
N GLU A 144 -4.58 18.04 -0.08
CA GLU A 144 -5.31 19.31 0.02
C GLU A 144 -6.30 19.34 1.20
N LYS A 145 -6.89 18.20 1.54
CA LYS A 145 -7.85 18.08 2.65
C LYS A 145 -7.17 17.86 4.00
N TYR A 146 -6.16 16.99 4.05
CA TYR A 146 -5.46 16.66 5.29
C TYR A 146 -4.50 17.77 5.76
N LYS A 147 -3.97 18.57 4.82
CA LYS A 147 -2.97 19.64 5.01
C LYS A 147 -1.68 19.16 5.70
N GLY A 148 -0.56 19.79 5.36
CA GLY A 148 0.74 19.46 5.97
C GLY A 148 1.36 18.14 5.49
N VAL A 149 0.98 17.67 4.30
CA VAL A 149 1.72 16.60 3.61
C VAL A 149 3.10 17.13 3.20
N ALA A 150 4.14 16.35 3.48
CA ALA A 150 5.51 16.76 3.15
C ALA A 150 5.71 16.86 1.63
N ASN A 151 6.40 17.92 1.21
CA ASN A 151 6.96 18.03 -0.14
C ASN A 151 8.25 17.20 -0.18
N ILE A 152 8.16 16.00 -0.73
CA ILE A 152 9.27 15.06 -0.85
C ILE A 152 10.20 15.38 -2.04
N ALA A 153 9.74 16.19 -3.00
CA ALA A 153 10.59 16.67 -4.09
C ALA A 153 11.57 17.77 -3.63
N ALA A 154 11.16 18.61 -2.69
CA ALA A 154 12.00 19.70 -2.17
C ALA A 154 12.94 19.25 -1.03
N ASN A 155 12.57 18.21 -0.28
CA ASN A 155 13.35 17.72 0.86
C ASN A 155 14.11 16.46 0.47
N LYS A 156 15.43 16.47 0.67
CA LYS A 156 16.28 15.30 0.44
C LYS A 156 16.29 14.40 1.67
N PHE A 157 15.64 13.24 1.57
CA PHE A 157 15.66 12.22 2.61
C PHE A 157 16.61 11.08 2.21
N ASN A 158 17.24 10.44 3.18
CA ASN A 158 18.06 9.24 2.96
C ASN A 158 17.17 8.01 2.69
N ASP A 159 17.66 7.05 1.92
CA ASP A 159 17.04 5.75 1.63
C ASP A 159 16.37 5.12 2.86
N GLY A 160 17.11 5.02 3.96
CA GLY A 160 16.64 4.42 5.20
C GLY A 160 15.49 5.20 5.86
N HIS A 161 15.48 6.52 5.73
CA HIS A 161 14.37 7.36 6.22
C HIS A 161 13.09 7.05 5.45
N ILE A 162 13.18 7.09 4.11
CA ILE A 162 12.03 6.90 3.23
C ILE A 162 11.46 5.49 3.45
N PHE A 163 12.32 4.47 3.45
CA PHE A 163 11.90 3.09 3.69
C PHE A 163 11.22 2.92 5.06
N HIS A 164 11.78 3.49 6.12
CA HIS A 164 11.22 3.40 7.47
C HIS A 164 9.86 4.09 7.58
N VAL A 165 9.72 5.28 6.99
CA VAL A 165 8.46 6.02 6.97
C VAL A 165 7.38 5.29 6.19
N ILE A 166 7.70 4.65 5.06
CA ILE A 166 6.73 3.82 4.33
C ILE A 166 6.33 2.60 5.18
N THR A 167 7.27 2.03 5.93
CA THR A 167 7.06 0.83 6.74
C THR A 167 6.16 1.09 7.95
N HIS A 168 6.50 2.10 8.74
CA HIS A 168 5.88 2.35 10.05
C HIS A 168 4.94 3.56 10.07
N GLY A 169 4.93 4.37 9.02
CA GLY A 169 4.26 5.65 9.01
C GLY A 169 5.06 6.74 9.75
N LYS A 170 4.58 7.98 9.67
CA LYS A 170 5.14 9.12 10.40
C LYS A 170 4.08 10.21 10.59
N GLY A 171 3.82 10.59 11.84
CA GLY A 171 2.83 11.60 12.15
C GLY A 171 1.42 11.21 11.67
N ARG A 172 0.92 11.88 10.64
CA ARG A 172 -0.40 11.58 10.03
C ARG A 172 -0.35 10.61 8.86
N MET A 173 0.84 10.20 8.42
CA MET A 173 1.00 9.17 7.40
C MET A 173 0.90 7.79 8.06
N TRP A 174 -0.08 7.00 7.64
CA TRP A 174 -0.28 5.62 8.09
C TRP A 174 0.80 4.68 7.53
N PRO A 175 1.08 3.54 8.20
CA PRO A 175 2.01 2.53 7.69
C PRO A 175 1.48 1.84 6.44
N HIS A 176 2.35 1.58 5.46
CA HIS A 176 2.04 0.81 4.25
C HIS A 176 2.63 -0.61 4.25
N ALA A 177 3.24 -1.07 5.35
CA ALA A 177 3.88 -2.38 5.41
C ALA A 177 2.94 -3.58 5.13
N SER A 178 1.63 -3.42 5.32
CA SER A 178 0.62 -4.46 4.99
C SER A 178 0.21 -4.48 3.52
N GLN A 179 0.53 -3.42 2.77
CA GLN A 179 0.13 -3.24 1.37
C GLN A 179 1.31 -3.39 0.41
N LEU A 180 2.53 -3.16 0.89
CA LEU A 180 3.75 -3.14 0.09
C LEU A 180 4.81 -4.09 0.66
N ASP A 181 5.31 -4.96 -0.21
CA ASP A 181 6.41 -5.84 0.12
C ASP A 181 7.71 -5.03 0.37
N PRO A 182 8.67 -5.57 1.15
CA PRO A 182 9.94 -4.89 1.38
C PRO A 182 10.66 -4.48 0.08
N LEU A 183 10.61 -5.34 -0.94
CA LEU A 183 11.20 -5.08 -2.25
C LEU A 183 10.53 -3.89 -2.95
N GLU A 184 9.20 -3.85 -2.94
CA GLU A 184 8.40 -2.78 -3.54
C GLU A 184 8.66 -1.43 -2.86
N ARG A 185 8.80 -1.44 -1.53
CA ARG A 185 9.19 -0.23 -0.78
C ARG A 185 10.54 0.31 -1.24
N TRP A 186 11.53 -0.56 -1.48
CA TRP A 186 12.83 -0.14 -2.02
C TRP A 186 12.74 0.40 -3.46
N LYS A 187 11.84 -0.13 -4.29
CA LYS A 187 11.58 0.44 -5.62
C LYS A 187 10.98 1.85 -5.52
N ILE A 188 10.03 2.07 -4.60
CA ILE A 188 9.46 3.40 -4.34
C ILE A 188 10.53 4.38 -3.87
N VAL A 189 11.46 3.96 -2.99
CA VAL A 189 12.57 4.80 -2.52
C VAL A 189 13.36 5.37 -3.70
N HIS A 190 13.72 4.54 -4.69
CA HIS A 190 14.38 5.02 -5.91
C HIS A 190 13.56 6.05 -6.68
N TYR A 191 12.25 5.82 -6.83
CA TYR A 191 11.39 6.78 -7.51
C TYR A 191 11.24 8.10 -6.74
N VAL A 192 11.22 8.07 -5.41
CA VAL A 192 11.24 9.29 -4.57
C VAL A 192 12.52 10.08 -4.83
N HIS A 193 13.68 9.43 -4.92
CA HIS A 193 14.93 10.11 -5.30
C HIS A 193 14.89 10.71 -6.71
N VAL A 194 14.15 10.10 -7.66
CA VAL A 194 13.91 10.72 -8.97
C VAL A 194 13.08 12.00 -8.82
N LEU A 195 12.03 11.99 -7.99
CA LEU A 195 11.23 13.19 -7.72
C LEU A 195 12.03 14.30 -7.01
N SER A 196 12.96 13.94 -6.13
CA SER A 196 13.88 14.87 -5.46
C SER A 196 15.03 15.37 -6.34
N GLY A 197 15.18 14.80 -7.55
CA GLY A 197 16.26 15.12 -8.49
C GLY A 197 17.62 14.51 -8.14
N ASP A 198 17.68 13.54 -7.23
CA ASP A 198 18.90 12.83 -6.84
C ASP A 198 19.24 11.69 -7.82
N LEU A 199 18.24 11.15 -8.52
CA LEU A 199 18.41 10.10 -9.53
C LEU A 199 17.77 10.50 -10.86
N PRO A 200 18.38 10.16 -12.01
CA PRO A 200 17.75 10.35 -13.31
C PRO A 200 16.64 9.31 -13.54
N GLU A 201 15.56 9.67 -14.25
CA GLU A 201 14.48 8.73 -14.61
C GLU A 201 14.97 7.58 -15.52
N SER A 202 16.10 7.77 -16.22
CA SER A 202 16.76 6.71 -16.99
C SER A 202 17.45 5.65 -16.13
N GLY A 203 17.55 5.88 -14.81
CA GLY A 203 18.35 5.07 -13.90
C GLY A 203 19.86 5.19 -14.13
N ILE A 204 20.60 4.50 -13.27
CA ILE A 204 22.04 4.33 -13.33
C ILE A 204 22.32 3.02 -14.07
N VAL A 205 23.16 3.09 -15.10
CA VAL A 205 23.66 1.89 -15.79
C VAL A 205 24.74 1.27 -14.91
N PRO A 206 24.63 -0.02 -14.52
CA PRO A 206 25.68 -0.68 -13.75
C PRO A 206 27.02 -0.60 -14.48
N GLY A 207 28.04 -0.01 -13.84
CA GLY A 207 29.38 0.17 -14.41
C GLY A 207 29.76 1.58 -14.89
N GLN A 208 28.93 2.61 -14.68
CA GLN A 208 29.25 4.02 -14.97
C GLN A 208 29.19 4.95 -13.73
N GLU A 209 29.62 4.45 -12.57
CA GLU A 209 29.50 5.16 -11.29
C GLU A 209 30.44 6.38 -11.16
N GLU A 210 31.49 6.50 -11.99
CA GLU A 210 32.57 7.47 -11.76
C GLU A 210 32.34 8.87 -12.36
N SER A 211 31.34 9.09 -13.23
CA SER A 211 31.20 10.39 -13.93
C SER A 211 30.24 11.40 -13.30
N ALA A 212 29.44 10.99 -12.31
CA ALA A 212 28.42 11.86 -11.71
C ALA A 212 28.91 12.68 -10.52
N ASN A 213 30.12 12.41 -10.00
CA ASN A 213 30.69 13.15 -8.87
C ASN A 213 31.85 14.05 -9.30
N GLY A 214 31.61 14.88 -10.32
CA GLY A 214 32.51 15.96 -10.68
C GLY A 214 32.34 17.15 -9.74
N GLN A 215 32.89 17.10 -8.53
CA GLN A 215 33.49 18.24 -7.83
C GLN A 215 34.09 17.89 -6.44
N SER A 216 35.35 18.32 -6.26
CA SER A 216 36.22 18.30 -5.06
C SER A 216 36.80 16.92 -4.70
N SER A 217 38.12 16.69 -4.66
CA SER A 217 39.25 17.61 -4.44
C SER A 217 40.54 17.04 -5.05
N ASP A 218 41.04 17.67 -6.11
CA ASP A 218 42.48 17.63 -6.41
C ASP A 218 43.19 18.50 -5.37
N VAL A 219 43.66 17.88 -4.30
CA VAL A 219 44.83 18.37 -3.57
C VAL A 219 45.80 17.20 -3.48
N ALA A 220 46.66 17.13 -4.49
CA ALA A 220 47.89 16.39 -4.44
C ALA A 220 48.69 16.86 -3.21
N MET A 221 48.92 15.95 -2.26
CA MET A 221 50.03 16.11 -1.33
C MET A 221 51.28 15.51 -1.97
N ALA A 222 52.02 16.37 -2.66
CA ALA A 222 53.45 16.24 -2.84
C ALA A 222 54.13 17.07 -1.75
N ASN A 223 54.70 16.39 -0.75
CA ASN A 223 55.96 16.67 -0.05
C ASN A 223 56.10 15.72 1.14
#